data_AF-A0A8B7P295-F1
#
_entry.id   AF-A0A8B7P295-F1
#
_cell.length_a   1.000
_cell.length_b   1.000
_cell.length_c   1.000
_cell.angle_alpha   90.00
_cell.angle_beta   90.00
_cell.angle_gamma   90.00
#
_symmetry.space_group_name_H-M   'P 1'
#
loop_
_entity.id
_entity.type
_entity.pdbx_description
1 polymer ?
#
loop_
_entity_poly.entity_id
_entity_poly.type
_entity_poly.pdbx_seq_one_letter_code
_entity_poly.pdbx_strand_id
1 'polypeptide(L)'
;MTAMLGSSEYIRSSEYIRSSEYILECLLGVSLREALRTPQLSVRKQLFCMTGYNLTIQPDTQIRGTTEHYNLYAILEVRAVGKGEVQIRGVDSGLFLAMSRKGRLYGEPDQYKENTVFVETLSGAFYNYLSRKYAHHGWYAAIKKSGRPKRAKKTEYGQRAVQFLPRHPYPLG
;
A
#
# COMPACT_ATOMS: atom_id res chain seq x y z
N MET A 1 16.55 -45.50 -18.80
CA MET A 1 17.65 -44.71 -19.39
C MET A 1 17.23 -43.26 -19.40
N THR A 2 17.65 -42.49 -18.41
CA THR A 2 17.39 -41.04 -18.35
C THR A 2 18.38 -40.38 -19.29
N ALA A 3 17.92 -39.80 -20.39
CA ALA A 3 18.76 -39.05 -21.30
C ALA A 3 19.33 -37.83 -20.55
N MET A 4 20.64 -37.85 -20.31
CA MET A 4 21.38 -36.68 -19.86
C MET A 4 21.34 -35.68 -21.02
N LEU A 5 20.58 -34.59 -20.88
CA LEU A 5 20.63 -33.48 -21.83
C LEU A 5 22.10 -33.06 -21.99
N GLY A 6 22.56 -32.95 -23.24
CA GLY A 6 23.94 -32.61 -23.54
C GLY A 6 24.31 -31.28 -22.89
N SER A 7 25.50 -31.20 -22.29
CA SER A 7 25.97 -30.03 -21.54
C SER A 7 25.83 -28.71 -22.33
N SER A 8 26.01 -28.76 -23.65
CA SER A 8 25.85 -27.60 -24.54
C SER A 8 24.40 -27.11 -24.67
N GLU A 9 23.41 -27.99 -24.67
CA GLU A 9 21.98 -27.61 -24.74
C GLU A 9 21.48 -27.12 -23.38
N TYR A 10 21.99 -27.70 -22.30
CA TYR A 10 21.75 -27.23 -20.94
C TYR A 10 22.32 -25.82 -20.71
N ILE A 11 23.52 -25.54 -21.22
CA ILE A 11 24.13 -24.21 -21.13
C ILE A 11 23.31 -23.19 -21.94
N ARG A 12 22.94 -23.52 -23.19
CA ARG A 12 22.12 -22.63 -24.03
C ARG A 12 20.74 -22.31 -23.42
N SER A 13 20.08 -23.32 -22.84
CA SER A 13 18.80 -23.10 -22.15
C SER A 13 18.98 -22.28 -20.86
N SER A 14 20.06 -22.48 -20.11
CA SER A 14 20.39 -21.68 -18.92
C SER A 14 20.67 -20.22 -19.27
N GLU A 15 21.40 -19.95 -20.35
CA GLU A 15 21.66 -18.60 -20.87
C GLU A 15 20.38 -17.93 -21.36
N TYR A 16 19.52 -18.66 -22.08
CA TYR A 16 18.23 -18.14 -22.53
C TYR A 16 17.34 -17.76 -21.34
N ILE A 17 17.23 -18.64 -20.34
CA ILE A 17 16.49 -18.38 -19.10
C ILE A 17 17.06 -17.14 -18.41
N ARG A 18 18.38 -17.06 -18.20
CA ARG A 18 19.02 -15.87 -17.63
C ARG A 18 18.73 -14.61 -18.43
N SER A 19 18.79 -14.67 -19.76
CA SER A 19 18.49 -13.51 -20.61
C SER A 19 17.04 -13.08 -20.50
N SER A 20 16.11 -14.04 -20.44
CA SER A 20 14.68 -13.77 -20.25
C SER A 20 14.40 -13.23 -18.86
N GLU A 21 15.12 -13.71 -17.84
CA GLU A 21 15.04 -13.16 -16.49
C GLU A 21 15.50 -11.70 -16.49
N TYR A 22 16.66 -11.40 -17.08
CA TYR A 22 17.19 -10.04 -17.22
C TYR A 22 16.23 -9.12 -17.99
N ILE A 23 15.63 -9.60 -19.09
CA ILE A 23 14.64 -8.81 -19.85
C ILE A 23 13.43 -8.50 -18.98
N LEU A 24 12.93 -9.48 -18.22
CA LEU A 24 11.82 -9.26 -17.32
C LEU A 24 12.20 -8.33 -16.16
N GLU A 25 13.42 -8.42 -15.63
CA GLU A 25 13.94 -7.51 -14.61
C GLU A 25 14.07 -6.08 -15.14
N CYS A 26 14.50 -5.89 -16.39
CA CYS A 26 14.53 -4.59 -17.06
C CYS A 26 13.12 -4.03 -17.31
N LEU A 27 12.15 -4.88 -17.65
CA LEU A 27 10.75 -4.48 -17.87
C LEU A 27 10.02 -4.16 -16.57
N LEU A 28 10.27 -4.92 -15.50
CA LEU A 28 9.60 -4.79 -14.21
C LEU A 28 10.32 -3.82 -13.25
N GLY A 29 11.60 -3.52 -13.49
CA GLY A 29 12.43 -2.68 -12.64
C GLY A 29 12.77 -3.30 -11.27
N VAL A 30 12.53 -4.60 -11.08
CA VAL A 30 12.76 -5.37 -9.84
C VAL A 30 13.13 -6.83 -10.19
N SER A 31 13.84 -7.53 -9.30
CA SER A 31 14.30 -8.89 -9.59
C SER A 31 13.13 -9.87 -9.74
N LEU A 32 13.24 -10.87 -10.62
CA LEU A 32 12.27 -11.97 -10.71
C LEU A 32 12.09 -12.71 -9.38
N ARG A 33 13.19 -12.86 -8.62
CA ARG A 33 13.14 -13.46 -7.28
C ARG A 33 12.40 -12.57 -6.29
N GLU A 34 12.45 -11.25 -6.43
CA GLU A 34 11.66 -10.32 -5.62
C GLU A 34 10.19 -10.32 -6.05
N ALA A 35 9.93 -10.28 -7.36
CA ALA A 35 8.59 -10.35 -7.94
C ALA A 35 7.85 -11.64 -7.54
N LEU A 36 8.57 -12.76 -7.42
CA LEU A 36 8.03 -14.04 -6.95
C LEU A 36 7.99 -14.16 -5.41
N ARG A 37 8.76 -13.35 -4.66
CA ARG A 37 8.77 -13.36 -3.18
C ARG A 37 7.64 -12.54 -2.57
N THR A 38 7.20 -11.49 -3.25
CA THR A 38 5.95 -10.80 -2.88
C THR A 38 4.83 -11.45 -3.67
N PRO A 39 3.94 -12.26 -3.06
CA PRO A 39 2.62 -12.36 -3.64
C PRO A 39 2.15 -10.91 -3.80
N GLN A 40 1.74 -10.51 -5.00
CA GLN A 40 1.04 -9.25 -5.24
C GLN A 40 -0.33 -9.37 -4.56
N LEU A 41 -0.33 -9.54 -3.23
CA LEU A 41 -1.49 -9.63 -2.39
C LEU A 41 -2.01 -8.20 -2.29
N SER A 42 -2.74 -7.81 -3.31
CA SER A 42 -3.56 -6.63 -3.29
C SER A 42 -4.95 -7.04 -2.79
N VAL A 43 -5.40 -6.38 -1.73
CA VAL A 43 -6.72 -6.63 -1.15
C VAL A 43 -7.49 -5.33 -1.17
N ARG A 44 -8.68 -5.39 -1.80
CA ARG A 44 -9.63 -4.28 -1.75
C ARG A 44 -10.36 -4.30 -0.42
N LYS A 45 -10.36 -3.17 0.27
CA LYS A 45 -11.01 -2.98 1.57
C LYS A 45 -11.39 -1.52 1.78
N GLN A 46 -12.28 -1.25 2.71
CA GLN A 46 -12.40 0.06 3.32
C GLN A 46 -11.52 0.11 4.58
N LEU A 47 -10.91 1.26 4.87
CA LEU A 47 -10.15 1.48 6.09
C LEU A 47 -10.98 2.34 7.05
N PHE A 48 -11.69 1.71 7.97
CA PHE A 48 -12.54 2.37 8.94
C PHE A 48 -11.73 2.81 10.16
N CYS A 49 -11.49 4.11 10.29
CA CYS A 49 -10.81 4.69 11.44
C CYS A 49 -11.68 4.58 12.70
N MET A 50 -11.07 4.30 13.86
CA MET A 50 -11.77 4.29 15.15
C MET A 50 -12.38 5.64 15.55
N THR A 51 -12.12 6.72 14.81
CA THR A 51 -12.85 7.99 14.96
C THR A 51 -14.22 8.01 14.30
N GLY A 52 -14.64 6.92 13.64
CA GLY A 52 -15.98 6.76 13.06
C GLY A 52 -16.07 7.01 11.55
N TYR A 53 -14.96 6.99 10.83
CA TYR A 53 -14.92 7.37 9.41
C TYR A 53 -14.12 6.38 8.57
N ASN A 54 -14.64 6.04 7.39
CA ASN A 54 -13.85 5.41 6.33
C ASN A 54 -12.89 6.43 5.72
N LEU A 55 -11.63 6.07 5.54
CA LEU A 55 -10.66 6.90 4.82
C LEU A 55 -11.00 6.93 3.33
N THR A 56 -10.99 8.11 2.73
CA THR A 56 -11.16 8.31 1.30
C THR A 56 -9.98 9.00 0.66
N ILE A 57 -9.73 8.65 -0.61
CA ILE A 57 -8.75 9.32 -1.48
C ILE A 57 -9.53 9.95 -2.63
N GLN A 58 -9.75 11.25 -2.54
CA GLN A 58 -10.58 12.01 -3.47
C GLN A 58 -9.83 12.32 -4.78
N PRO A 59 -10.53 12.51 -5.92
CA PRO A 59 -9.90 12.92 -7.19
C PRO A 59 -9.20 14.28 -7.12
N ASP A 60 -9.63 15.16 -6.21
CA ASP A 60 -9.00 16.46 -5.93
C ASP A 60 -7.72 16.36 -5.08
N THR A 61 -7.15 15.17 -4.94
CA THR A 61 -5.98 14.81 -4.10
C THR A 61 -6.21 14.94 -2.59
N GLN A 62 -7.41 15.31 -2.13
CA GLN A 62 -7.68 15.43 -0.70
C GLN A 62 -7.90 14.06 -0.05
N ILE A 63 -7.36 13.93 1.16
CA ILE A 63 -7.71 12.82 2.05
C ILE A 63 -8.81 13.30 3.00
N ARG A 64 -9.91 12.55 3.09
CA ARG A 64 -11.05 12.86 3.96
C ARG A 64 -11.55 11.58 4.63
N GLY A 65 -12.32 11.76 5.70
CA GLY A 65 -13.14 10.71 6.28
C GLY A 65 -14.57 10.84 5.77
N THR A 66 -15.23 9.72 5.49
CA THR A 66 -16.67 9.65 5.21
C THR A 66 -17.38 8.73 6.20
N THR A 67 -18.62 9.06 6.56
CA THR A 67 -19.52 8.19 7.34
C THR A 67 -20.40 7.32 6.45
N GLU A 68 -20.38 7.55 5.14
CA GLU A 68 -21.14 6.74 4.19
C GLU A 68 -20.66 5.29 4.22
N HIS A 69 -21.60 4.36 4.36
CA HIS A 69 -21.33 2.91 4.34
C HIS A 69 -20.77 2.47 2.99
N TYR A 70 -21.26 3.08 1.90
CA TYR A 70 -20.74 2.90 0.56
C TYR A 70 -20.34 4.25 -0.02
N ASN A 71 -19.06 4.39 -0.33
CA ASN A 71 -18.51 5.55 -1.02
C ASN A 71 -17.40 5.05 -1.96
N LEU A 72 -17.49 5.38 -3.25
CA LEU A 72 -16.56 4.93 -4.28
C LEU A 72 -15.10 5.29 -3.94
N TYR A 73 -14.88 6.47 -3.35
CA TYR A 73 -13.55 6.95 -2.95
C TYR A 73 -13.02 6.32 -1.66
N ALA A 74 -13.84 5.54 -0.94
CA ALA A 74 -13.44 4.77 0.24
C ALA A 74 -12.98 3.35 -0.11
N ILE A 75 -13.09 2.93 -1.37
CA ILE A 75 -12.63 1.62 -1.83
C ILE A 75 -11.13 1.70 -2.10
N LEU A 76 -10.35 1.04 -1.25
CA LEU A 76 -8.89 1.12 -1.28
C LEU A 76 -8.30 -0.23 -1.62
N GLU A 77 -7.35 -0.24 -2.55
CA GLU A 77 -6.46 -1.36 -2.79
C GLU A 77 -5.22 -1.21 -1.91
N VAL A 78 -5.05 -2.12 -0.94
CA VAL A 78 -3.83 -2.20 -0.12
C VAL A 78 -2.93 -3.26 -0.75
N ARG A 79 -1.80 -2.83 -1.31
CA ARG A 79 -0.82 -3.67 -2.00
C ARG A 79 0.45 -3.78 -1.18
N ALA A 80 0.88 -5.00 -0.88
CA ALA A 80 2.21 -5.23 -0.29
C ALA A 80 3.31 -4.85 -1.29
N VAL A 81 4.29 -4.07 -0.84
CA VAL A 81 5.47 -3.66 -1.64
C VAL A 81 6.79 -4.07 -0.98
N GLY A 82 6.71 -4.70 0.19
CA GLY A 82 7.84 -5.19 0.97
C GLY A 82 7.36 -5.88 2.23
N LYS A 83 8.30 -6.35 3.07
CA LYS A 83 7.96 -7.03 4.33
C LYS A 83 7.32 -6.05 5.30
N GLY A 84 6.01 -6.17 5.51
CA GLY A 84 5.23 -5.26 6.36
C GLY A 84 5.07 -3.85 5.78
N GLU A 85 5.40 -3.67 4.50
CA GLU A 85 5.29 -2.38 3.80
C GLU A 85 4.21 -2.45 2.74
N VAL A 86 3.38 -1.41 2.69
CA VAL A 86 2.23 -1.34 1.79
C VAL A 86 2.16 -0.01 1.08
N GLN A 87 1.54 -0.04 -0.10
CA GLN A 87 0.94 1.13 -0.73
C GLN A 87 -0.58 1.01 -0.65
N ILE A 88 -1.25 2.15 -0.49
CA ILE A 88 -2.71 2.23 -0.39
C ILE A 88 -3.20 3.09 -1.54
N ARG A 89 -3.88 2.48 -2.51
CA ARG A 89 -4.39 3.17 -3.70
C ARG A 89 -5.90 3.32 -3.61
N GLY A 90 -6.42 4.49 -3.95
CA GLY A 90 -7.85 4.69 -4.18
C GLY A 90 -8.23 4.02 -5.50
N VAL A 91 -9.13 3.04 -5.47
CA VAL A 91 -9.49 2.28 -6.67
C VAL A 91 -10.11 3.22 -7.72
N ASP A 92 -11.02 4.08 -7.29
CA ASP A 92 -11.73 5.02 -8.17
C ASP A 92 -10.83 6.18 -8.61
N SER A 93 -10.19 6.87 -7.68
CA SER A 93 -9.34 8.04 -8.00
C SER A 93 -8.02 7.68 -8.68
N GLY A 94 -7.55 6.44 -8.55
CA GLY A 94 -6.24 5.99 -9.04
C GLY A 94 -5.04 6.53 -8.25
N LEU A 95 -5.27 7.39 -7.25
CA LEU A 95 -4.23 8.05 -6.47
C LEU A 95 -3.77 7.19 -5.30
N PHE A 96 -2.51 7.37 -4.90
CA PHE A 96 -1.91 6.69 -3.75
C PHE A 96 -1.98 7.58 -2.52
N LEU A 97 -2.32 7.00 -1.37
CA LEU A 97 -2.15 7.70 -0.10
C LEU A 97 -0.66 8.05 0.05
N ALA A 98 -0.38 9.31 0.36
CA ALA A 98 0.98 9.78 0.54
C ALA A 98 1.08 10.79 1.69
N MET A 99 2.29 10.96 2.20
CA MET A 99 2.59 11.96 3.23
C MET A 99 3.64 12.96 2.75
N SER A 100 3.33 14.24 2.86
CA SER A 100 4.29 15.30 2.53
C SER A 100 5.28 15.56 3.68
N ARG A 101 6.40 16.22 3.38
CA ARG A 101 7.40 16.65 4.39
C ARG A 101 6.82 17.57 5.49
N LYS A 102 5.68 18.21 5.22
CA LYS A 102 4.95 19.04 6.20
C LYS A 102 3.97 18.22 7.07
N GLY A 103 3.96 16.89 6.94
CA GLY A 103 3.06 15.99 7.68
C GLY A 103 1.60 16.10 7.26
N ARG A 104 1.33 16.44 5.99
CA ARG A 104 -0.02 16.40 5.38
C ARG A 104 -0.19 15.11 4.61
N LEU A 105 -1.31 14.43 4.83
CA LEU A 105 -1.79 13.40 3.93
C LEU A 105 -2.37 14.03 2.66
N TYR A 106 -2.15 13.39 1.52
CA TYR A 106 -2.66 13.78 0.22
C TYR A 106 -2.68 12.55 -0.73
N GLY A 107 -3.37 12.66 -1.85
CA GLY A 107 -3.34 11.70 -2.95
C GLY A 107 -2.21 12.02 -3.92
N GLU A 108 -1.30 11.06 -4.14
CA GLU A 108 -0.15 11.16 -5.04
C GLU A 108 -0.41 10.34 -6.31
N PRO A 109 -0.33 10.95 -7.52
CA PRO A 109 -0.48 10.22 -8.77
C PRO A 109 0.71 9.30 -9.09
N ASP A 110 1.93 9.66 -8.68
CA ASP A 110 3.13 8.88 -9.00
C ASP A 110 3.38 7.78 -7.94
N GLN A 111 3.10 6.54 -8.33
CA GLN A 111 3.30 5.36 -7.48
C GLN A 111 4.76 5.12 -7.08
N TYR A 112 5.73 5.68 -7.79
CA TYR A 112 7.16 5.45 -7.52
C TYR A 112 7.71 6.40 -6.46
N LYS A 113 6.92 7.38 -6.00
CA LYS A 113 7.34 8.26 -4.90
C LYS A 113 7.41 7.49 -3.60
N GLU A 114 8.57 7.54 -2.93
CA GLU A 114 8.80 6.85 -1.65
C GLU A 114 7.82 7.23 -0.54
N ASN A 115 7.22 8.42 -0.60
CA ASN A 115 6.30 8.90 0.42
C ASN A 115 4.88 8.33 0.30
N THR A 116 4.65 7.44 -0.66
CA THR A 116 3.44 6.62 -0.82
C THR A 116 3.50 5.30 -0.03
N VAL A 117 4.66 4.96 0.52
CA VAL A 117 4.87 3.68 1.21
C VAL A 117 4.70 3.86 2.72
N PHE A 118 3.93 2.95 3.32
CA PHE A 118 3.64 2.90 4.74
C PHE A 118 4.06 1.55 5.31
N VAL A 119 4.62 1.55 6.51
CA VAL A 119 4.78 0.36 7.33
C VAL A 119 3.44 0.06 7.99
N GLU A 120 2.88 -1.10 7.68
CA GLU A 120 1.63 -1.60 8.26
C GLU A 120 1.96 -2.40 9.52
N THR A 121 1.38 -1.99 10.65
CA THR A 121 1.56 -2.68 11.94
C THR A 121 0.20 -3.01 12.54
N LEU A 122 0.06 -4.23 13.05
CA LEU A 122 -1.14 -4.66 13.77
C LEU A 122 -1.06 -4.25 15.25
N SER A 123 -2.12 -3.64 15.75
CA SER A 123 -2.33 -3.23 17.13
C SER A 123 -3.68 -3.78 17.61
N GLY A 124 -3.67 -5.02 18.11
CA GLY A 124 -4.90 -5.76 18.43
C GLY A 124 -5.64 -6.12 17.14
N ALA A 125 -6.89 -5.67 16.99
CA ALA A 125 -7.68 -5.87 15.76
C ALA A 125 -7.49 -4.76 14.71
N PHE A 126 -6.68 -3.74 15.01
CA PHE A 126 -6.55 -2.53 14.18
C PHE A 126 -5.19 -2.46 13.52
N TYR A 127 -5.15 -1.94 12.31
CA TYR A 127 -3.91 -1.59 11.62
C TYR A 127 -3.56 -0.13 11.85
N ASN A 128 -2.27 0.13 11.96
CA ASN A 128 -1.67 1.46 11.93
C ASN A 128 -0.77 1.56 10.70
N TYR A 129 -0.74 2.72 10.05
CA TYR A 129 0.05 2.97 8.86
C TYR A 129 1.07 4.07 9.14
N LEU A 130 2.31 3.68 9.45
CA LEU A 130 3.43 4.59 9.70
C LEU A 130 4.08 4.97 8.37
N SER A 131 4.24 6.26 8.07
CA SER A 131 4.94 6.65 6.84
C SER A 131 6.37 6.12 6.85
N ARG A 132 6.76 5.29 5.87
CA ARG A 132 8.11 4.71 5.80
C ARG A 132 9.18 5.81 5.76
N LYS A 133 8.97 6.82 4.92
CA LYS A 133 9.89 7.96 4.75
C LYS A 133 10.07 8.78 6.03
N TYR A 134 9.05 8.88 6.87
CA TYR A 134 9.06 9.69 8.10
C TYR A 134 8.91 8.84 9.37
N ALA A 135 9.32 7.57 9.31
CA ALA A 135 9.15 6.62 10.41
C ALA A 135 9.84 7.08 11.70
N HIS A 136 11.03 7.67 11.57
CA HIS A 136 11.80 8.25 12.68
C HIS A 136 11.08 9.39 13.43
N HIS A 137 10.03 9.99 12.84
CA HIS A 137 9.20 10.98 13.51
C HIS A 137 7.91 10.38 14.14
N GLY A 138 7.66 9.07 13.99
CA GLY A 138 6.41 8.46 14.45
C GLY A 138 5.16 8.97 13.72
N TRP A 139 5.29 9.27 12.42
CA TRP A 139 4.24 9.91 11.64
C TRP A 139 3.27 8.91 10.99
N TYR A 140 2.07 8.81 11.56
CA TYR A 140 1.03 7.89 11.11
C TYR A 140 0.03 8.56 10.17
N ALA A 141 -0.57 7.77 9.28
CA ALA A 141 -1.82 8.16 8.65
C ALA A 141 -2.92 8.25 9.72
N ALA A 142 -3.76 9.28 9.66
CA ALA A 142 -4.74 9.53 10.70
C ALA A 142 -5.93 10.40 10.28
N ILE A 143 -7.11 10.07 10.79
CA ILE A 143 -8.35 10.84 10.65
C ILE A 143 -8.79 11.34 12.03
N LYS A 144 -9.22 12.61 12.11
CA LYS A 144 -9.74 13.20 13.36
C LYS A 144 -11.20 12.79 13.57
N LYS A 145 -11.71 12.98 14.79
CA LYS A 145 -13.16 12.93 15.09
C LYS A 145 -14.02 13.87 14.23
N SER A 146 -13.42 14.89 13.63
CA SER A 146 -14.09 15.82 12.72
C SER A 146 -14.11 15.35 11.25
N GLY A 147 -13.70 14.11 10.95
CA GLY A 147 -13.56 13.58 9.58
C GLY A 147 -12.41 14.16 8.75
N ARG A 148 -11.72 15.21 9.21
CA ARG A 148 -10.55 15.78 8.52
C ARG A 148 -9.28 14.99 8.84
N PRO A 149 -8.28 14.95 7.94
CA PRO A 149 -7.00 14.31 8.22
C PRO A 149 -6.30 15.00 9.40
N LYS A 150 -5.67 14.21 10.26
CA LYS A 150 -4.84 14.71 11.36
C LYS A 150 -3.44 15.01 10.81
N ARG A 151 -2.82 16.10 11.27
CA ARG A 151 -1.43 16.40 10.90
C ARG A 151 -0.51 15.38 11.57
N ALA A 152 0.42 14.82 10.81
CA ALA A 152 1.31 13.74 11.25
C ALA A 152 2.16 14.14 12.47
N LYS A 153 2.57 15.41 12.57
CA LYS A 153 3.25 15.96 13.76
C LYS A 153 2.46 15.87 15.07
N LYS A 154 1.17 15.54 15.01
CA LYS A 154 0.27 15.40 16.16
C LYS A 154 -0.22 13.96 16.34
N THR A 155 0.29 13.01 15.55
CA THR A 155 -0.05 11.59 15.66
C THR A 155 0.89 10.90 16.60
N GLU A 156 0.36 9.96 17.38
CA GLU A 156 1.13 9.10 18.26
C GLU A 156 0.51 7.70 18.21
N TYR A 157 1.31 6.68 18.51
CA TYR A 157 0.84 5.32 18.67
C TYR A 157 -0.23 5.24 19.77
N GLY A 158 -1.22 4.37 19.60
CA GLY A 158 -2.34 4.18 20.54
C GLY A 158 -3.46 5.21 20.44
N GLN A 159 -3.28 6.30 19.68
CA GLN A 159 -4.39 7.23 19.43
C GLN A 159 -5.44 6.57 18.53
N ARG A 160 -6.72 6.69 18.88
CA ARG A 160 -7.85 6.22 18.04
C ARG A 160 -7.79 6.77 16.60
N ALA A 161 -7.20 7.95 16.42
CA ALA A 161 -7.06 8.59 15.11
C ALA A 161 -6.12 7.85 14.15
N VAL A 162 -5.21 7.01 14.65
CA VAL A 162 -4.23 6.26 13.83
C VAL A 162 -4.63 4.81 13.59
N GLN A 163 -5.71 4.34 14.24
CA GLN A 163 -6.15 2.94 14.24
C GLN A 163 -7.27 2.73 13.22
N PHE A 164 -7.07 1.81 12.28
CA PHE A 164 -8.01 1.48 11.20
C PHE A 164 -8.41 0.00 11.25
N LEU A 165 -9.71 -0.24 11.20
CA LEU A 165 -10.28 -1.57 11.03
C LEU A 165 -10.53 -1.80 9.53
N PRO A 166 -10.02 -2.89 8.94
CA PRO A 166 -10.35 -3.23 7.56
C PRO A 166 -11.81 -3.70 7.48
N ARG A 167 -12.55 -3.23 6.49
CA ARG A 167 -13.92 -3.65 6.21
C ARG A 167 -14.07 -4.10 4.76
N HIS A 168 -15.14 -4.83 4.48
CA HIS A 168 -15.48 -5.21 3.11
C HIS A 168 -15.62 -3.95 2.22
N PRO A 169 -15.09 -3.99 0.98
CA PRO A 169 -15.10 -2.85 0.07
C PRO A 169 -16.50 -2.51 -0.47
N TYR A 170 -17.41 -3.48 -0.48
CA TYR A 170 -18.76 -3.37 -1.02
C TYR A 170 -19.80 -3.73 0.06
N PRO A 171 -21.05 -3.23 -0.05
CA PRO A 171 -22.14 -3.68 0.80
C PRO A 171 -22.30 -5.19 0.69
N LEU A 172 -22.45 -5.85 1.83
CA LEU A 172 -22.93 -7.23 1.85
C LEU A 172 -24.45 -7.14 1.73
N GLY A 173 -25.01 -7.74 0.67
CA GLY A 173 -26.44 -7.76 0.41
C GLY A 173 -27.25 -8.49 1.48
#